data_AF-A0A845CBS2-F1
#
_entry.id   AF-A0A845CBS2-F1
#
_cell.length_a   1.000
_cell.length_b   1.000
_cell.length_c   1.000
_cell.angle_alpha   90.00
_cell.angle_beta   90.00
_cell.angle_gamma   90.00
#
_symmetry.space_group_name_H-M   'P 1'
#
loop_
_entity.id
_entity.type
_entity.pdbx_description
1 polymer ?
#
loop_
_entity_poly.entity_id
_entity_poly.type
_entity_poly.pdbx_seq_one_letter_code
_entity_poly.pdbx_strand_id
1 'polypeptide(L)'
;MTIAAIGLLLAAVLAACGPAPAPAAEEPMVEEPAAEEAMPEGKYNESPMLATMVAAGELPPVDERVPVNPRVGVPQIPADWGAQEVGQYGGTLRLIDYDQGSVGHDAGWLRNEFWLATEGLAHDPDRLHGNVMADVDVLDDGARFRFHMR
;
A
#
# COMPACT_ATOMS: atom_id res chain seq x y z
N MET A 1 17.16 10.03 73.32
CA MET A 1 16.28 10.86 72.49
C MET A 1 17.06 11.29 71.26
N THR A 2 17.07 10.42 70.25
CA THR A 2 17.59 10.59 68.87
C THR A 2 17.27 9.24 68.19
N ILE A 3 16.07 9.11 67.61
CA ILE A 3 15.77 9.26 66.17
C ILE A 3 16.46 8.12 65.39
N ALA A 4 15.76 7.01 65.15
CA ALA A 4 14.89 6.82 63.98
C ALA A 4 15.66 6.92 62.64
N ALA A 5 16.41 5.88 62.29
CA ALA A 5 17.00 5.76 60.94
C ALA A 5 17.39 4.34 60.48
N ILE A 6 17.12 3.27 61.25
CA ILE A 6 17.60 1.90 60.93
C ILE A 6 16.43 0.87 60.94
N GLY A 7 15.21 1.34 60.68
CA GLY A 7 13.99 0.52 60.68
C GLY A 7 13.16 0.61 59.40
N LEU A 8 13.70 1.17 58.31
CA LEU A 8 13.00 1.35 57.03
C LEU A 8 13.80 0.81 55.84
N LEU A 9 14.72 -0.13 56.06
CA LEU A 9 15.57 -0.70 55.00
C LEU A 9 15.47 -2.22 54.84
N LEU A 10 14.50 -2.87 55.50
CA LEU A 10 14.29 -4.32 55.38
C LEU A 10 12.81 -4.74 55.25
N ALA A 11 11.98 -3.90 54.62
CA ALA A 11 10.58 -4.21 54.32
C ALA A 11 10.11 -3.75 52.92
N ALA A 12 11.04 -3.49 51.99
CA ALA A 12 10.74 -3.05 50.62
C ALA A 12 11.46 -3.87 49.53
N VAL A 13 11.83 -5.13 49.82
CA VAL A 13 12.53 -6.03 48.87
C VAL A 13 11.86 -7.41 48.75
N LEU A 14 10.58 -7.54 49.11
CA LEU A 14 9.86 -8.83 49.04
C LEU A 14 8.44 -8.76 48.43
N ALA A 15 8.06 -7.65 47.79
CA ALA A 15 6.74 -7.48 47.17
C ALA A 15 6.77 -7.17 45.66
N ALA A 16 7.87 -7.48 44.96
CA ALA A 16 8.02 -7.20 43.53
C ALA A 16 7.86 -8.44 42.62
N CYS A 17 7.61 -9.63 43.18
CA CYS A 17 7.22 -10.82 42.41
C CYS A 17 5.75 -11.16 42.66
N GLY A 18 4.86 -10.25 42.28
CA GLY A 18 3.48 -10.63 41.96
C GLY A 18 3.46 -11.26 40.56
N PRO A 19 2.59 -12.24 40.28
CA PRO A 19 2.48 -12.82 38.94
C PRO A 19 2.19 -11.69 37.94
N ALA A 20 2.97 -11.66 36.86
CA ALA A 20 2.73 -10.77 35.73
C ALA A 20 1.27 -10.94 35.26
N PRO A 21 0.58 -9.85 34.86
CA PRO A 21 -0.73 -9.98 34.24
C PRO A 21 -0.59 -10.94 33.06
N ALA A 22 -1.43 -11.97 33.05
CA ALA A 22 -1.51 -12.91 31.94
C ALA A 22 -1.65 -12.12 30.63
N PRO A 23 -1.00 -12.55 29.53
CA PRO A 23 -1.26 -11.95 28.22
C PRO A 23 -2.78 -12.02 28.01
N ALA A 24 -3.37 -10.86 27.69
CA ALA A 24 -4.76 -10.82 27.26
C ALA A 24 -4.90 -11.84 26.12
N ALA A 25 -5.78 -12.82 26.32
CA ALA A 25 -6.13 -13.74 25.27
C ALA A 25 -6.68 -12.89 24.12
N GLU A 26 -5.94 -12.83 23.01
CA GLU A 26 -6.49 -12.38 21.74
C GLU A 26 -7.68 -13.30 21.46
N GLU A 27 -8.88 -12.71 21.48
CA GLU A 27 -10.07 -13.40 21.00
C GLU A 27 -9.82 -13.81 19.55
N PRO A 28 -10.16 -15.05 19.16
CA PRO A 28 -9.96 -15.50 17.80
C PRO A 28 -10.76 -14.56 16.89
N MET A 29 -10.03 -13.84 16.03
CA MET A 29 -10.61 -13.05 14.96
C MET A 29 -11.36 -14.05 14.07
N VAL A 30 -12.68 -14.11 14.24
CA VAL A 30 -13.55 -14.90 13.39
C VAL A 30 -13.42 -14.28 12.01
N GLU A 31 -12.73 -14.98 11.12
CA GLU A 31 -12.69 -14.67 9.71
C GLU A 31 -14.12 -14.89 9.20
N GLU A 32 -14.88 -13.79 9.11
CA GLU A 32 -16.20 -13.79 8.50
C GLU A 32 -16.01 -14.24 7.05
N PRO A 33 -16.78 -15.24 6.57
CA PRO A 33 -16.55 -15.79 5.25
C PRO A 33 -16.73 -14.64 4.26
N ALA A 34 -15.70 -14.43 3.43
CA ALA A 34 -15.75 -13.49 2.33
C ALA A 34 -17.08 -13.69 1.62
N ALA A 35 -17.99 -12.74 1.82
CA ALA A 35 -19.24 -12.71 1.12
C ALA A 35 -18.88 -12.83 -0.36
N GLU A 36 -19.56 -13.72 -1.06
CA GLU A 36 -19.45 -13.86 -2.50
C GLU A 36 -20.02 -12.55 -3.08
N GLU A 37 -19.17 -11.53 -3.16
CA GLU A 37 -19.55 -10.17 -3.47
C GLU A 37 -19.90 -10.09 -4.94
N ALA A 38 -21.13 -9.64 -5.21
CA ALA A 38 -21.61 -9.35 -6.53
C ALA A 38 -20.69 -8.31 -7.20
N MET A 39 -19.84 -8.78 -8.11
CA MET A 39 -19.06 -7.92 -8.99
C MET A 39 -20.04 -7.07 -9.80
N PRO A 40 -19.92 -5.73 -9.78
CA PRO A 40 -20.83 -4.88 -10.55
C PRO A 40 -20.77 -5.24 -12.04
N GLU A 41 -21.93 -5.26 -12.70
CA GLU A 41 -22.04 -5.48 -14.15
C GLU A 41 -21.43 -4.27 -14.89
N GLY A 42 -20.13 -4.32 -15.16
CA GLY A 42 -19.36 -3.22 -15.74
C GLY A 42 -18.15 -3.71 -16.55
N LYS A 43 -17.43 -2.78 -17.18
CA LYS A 43 -16.22 -3.12 -17.96
C LYS A 43 -15.03 -3.42 -17.05
N TYR A 44 -14.98 -2.78 -15.89
CA TYR A 44 -13.89 -2.89 -14.93
C TYR A 44 -14.35 -3.51 -13.61
N ASN A 45 -13.43 -4.21 -12.95
CA ASN A 45 -13.61 -4.69 -11.59
C ASN A 45 -13.00 -3.70 -10.59
N GLU A 46 -13.43 -3.76 -9.33
CA GLU A 46 -12.89 -2.95 -8.25
C GLU A 46 -12.74 -3.76 -6.94
N SER A 47 -12.01 -3.20 -5.98
CA SER A 47 -11.84 -3.81 -4.67
C SER A 47 -13.18 -3.90 -3.91
N PRO A 48 -13.42 -4.98 -3.13
CA PRO A 48 -14.55 -5.12 -2.20
C PRO A 48 -14.90 -3.86 -1.39
N MET A 49 -13.85 -3.24 -0.84
CA MET A 49 -13.99 -2.04 -0.02
C MET A 49 -14.55 -0.86 -0.82
N LEU A 50 -14.21 -0.73 -2.11
CA LEU A 50 -14.72 0.33 -2.98
C LEU A 50 -16.14 0.01 -3.46
N ALA A 51 -16.44 -1.25 -3.78
CA ALA A 51 -17.79 -1.69 -4.13
C ALA A 51 -18.80 -1.38 -3.01
N THR A 52 -18.40 -1.55 -1.75
CA THR A 52 -19.21 -1.17 -0.58
C THR A 52 -19.53 0.33 -0.57
N MET A 53 -18.56 1.19 -0.88
CA MET A 53 -18.76 2.65 -0.96
C MET A 53 -19.66 3.05 -2.14
N VAL A 54 -19.56 2.34 -3.27
CA VAL A 54 -20.46 2.53 -4.42
C VAL A 54 -21.89 2.14 -4.04
N ALA A 55 -22.09 1.00 -3.39
CA ALA A 55 -23.39 0.56 -2.92
C ALA A 55 -24.02 1.52 -1.89
N ALA A 56 -23.19 2.16 -1.06
CA ALA A 56 -23.61 3.21 -0.13
C ALA A 56 -23.92 4.56 -0.81
N GLY A 57 -23.59 4.72 -2.10
CA GLY A 57 -23.75 5.97 -2.85
C GLY A 57 -22.70 7.03 -2.53
N GLU A 58 -21.61 6.66 -1.84
CA GLU A 58 -20.52 7.56 -1.46
C GLU A 58 -19.47 7.71 -2.56
N LEU A 59 -19.44 6.77 -3.51
CA LEU A 59 -18.49 6.75 -4.62
C LEU A 59 -19.20 6.46 -5.95
N PRO A 60 -18.85 7.12 -7.06
CA PRO A 60 -19.33 6.74 -8.38
C PRO A 60 -18.86 5.33 -8.78
N PRO A 61 -19.60 4.62 -9.66
CA PRO A 61 -19.18 3.32 -10.20
C PRO A 61 -17.81 3.36 -10.85
N VAL A 62 -17.07 2.24 -10.82
CA VAL A 62 -15.70 2.16 -11.38
C VAL A 62 -15.60 2.60 -12.84
N ASP A 63 -16.59 2.26 -13.67
CA ASP A 63 -16.60 2.63 -15.10
C ASP A 63 -16.67 4.15 -15.34
N GLU A 64 -17.15 4.93 -14.37
CA GLU A 64 -17.16 6.40 -14.44
C GLU A 64 -15.89 7.03 -13.88
N ARG A 65 -15.15 6.31 -13.02
CA ARG A 65 -13.92 6.79 -12.39
C ARG A 65 -12.68 6.54 -13.23
N VAL A 66 -12.68 5.45 -14.00
CA VAL A 66 -11.55 5.06 -14.85
C VAL A 66 -11.55 5.91 -16.13
N PRO A 67 -10.40 6.49 -16.54
CA PRO A 67 -10.31 7.24 -17.80
C PRO A 67 -10.71 6.39 -19.01
N VAL A 68 -11.14 7.04 -20.09
CA VAL A 68 -11.51 6.35 -21.35
C VAL A 68 -10.37 5.47 -21.88
N ASN A 69 -9.13 5.93 -21.74
CA ASN A 69 -7.91 5.19 -22.11
C ASN A 69 -7.05 4.87 -20.87
N PRO A 70 -7.44 3.88 -20.05
CA PRO A 70 -6.67 3.55 -18.85
C PRO A 70 -5.32 2.93 -19.20
N ARG A 71 -4.36 3.07 -18.28
CA ARG A 71 -3.14 2.28 -18.37
C ARG A 71 -3.47 0.82 -18.09
N VAL A 72 -3.13 -0.06 -19.03
CA VAL A 72 -3.12 -1.50 -18.80
C VAL A 72 -1.75 -1.88 -18.25
N GLY A 73 -1.73 -2.73 -17.21
CA GLY A 73 -0.49 -3.14 -16.56
C GLY A 73 0.53 -3.71 -17.55
N VAL A 74 1.78 -3.30 -17.39
CA VAL A 74 2.93 -3.78 -18.18
C VAL A 74 3.88 -4.52 -17.22
N PRO A 75 4.51 -5.62 -17.64
CA PRO A 75 5.44 -6.35 -16.77
C PRO A 75 6.61 -5.47 -16.31
N GLN A 76 6.67 -5.21 -15.00
CA GLN A 76 7.76 -4.42 -14.39
C GLN A 76 8.90 -5.27 -13.85
N ILE A 77 8.66 -6.56 -13.65
CA ILE A 77 9.67 -7.52 -13.19
C ILE A 77 10.25 -8.23 -14.42
N PRO A 78 11.59 -8.37 -14.53
CA PRO A 78 12.20 -9.15 -15.60
C PRO A 78 11.62 -10.57 -15.67
N ALA A 79 11.25 -11.02 -16.86
CA ALA A 79 10.55 -12.30 -17.05
C ALA A 79 11.39 -13.52 -16.61
N ASP A 80 12.72 -13.38 -16.58
CA ASP A 80 13.65 -14.39 -16.09
C ASP A 80 13.70 -14.49 -14.56
N TRP A 81 13.19 -13.48 -13.84
CA TRP A 81 13.13 -13.50 -12.37
C TRP A 81 11.84 -14.17 -11.85
N GLY A 82 10.79 -14.18 -12.66
CA GLY A 82 9.54 -14.85 -12.34
C GLY A 82 8.40 -14.48 -13.29
N ALA A 83 7.44 -15.40 -13.43
CA ALA A 83 6.20 -15.11 -14.15
C ALA A 83 5.32 -14.19 -13.30
N GLN A 84 4.73 -13.16 -13.92
CA GLN A 84 3.70 -12.37 -13.29
C GLN A 84 2.33 -13.00 -13.52
N GLU A 85 1.49 -12.95 -12.49
CA GLU A 85 0.09 -13.40 -12.54
C GLU A 85 -0.86 -12.26 -12.17
N VAL A 86 -2.15 -12.44 -12.50
CA VAL A 86 -3.19 -11.48 -12.13
C VAL A 86 -3.41 -11.56 -10.62
N GLY A 87 -3.19 -10.44 -9.93
CA GLY A 87 -3.35 -10.35 -8.48
C GLY A 87 -4.80 -10.43 -8.01
N GLN A 88 -4.97 -10.63 -6.70
CA GLN A 88 -6.26 -10.58 -6.01
C GLN A 88 -6.37 -9.28 -5.19
N TYR A 89 -7.58 -8.75 -5.04
CA TYR A 89 -7.80 -7.56 -4.21
C TYR A 89 -7.70 -7.90 -2.72
N GLY A 90 -7.16 -6.96 -1.94
CA GLY A 90 -7.21 -6.98 -0.48
C GLY A 90 -5.86 -7.15 0.20
N GLY A 91 -5.91 -7.44 1.51
CA GLY A 91 -4.75 -7.56 2.37
C GLY A 91 -4.22 -6.23 2.92
N THR A 92 -3.12 -6.30 3.67
CA THR A 92 -2.45 -5.13 4.25
C THR A 92 -0.94 -5.28 4.06
N LEU A 93 -0.34 -4.37 3.31
CA LEU A 93 1.10 -4.29 3.14
C LEU A 93 1.72 -3.65 4.39
N ARG A 94 2.44 -4.46 5.17
CA ARG A 94 3.16 -4.01 6.36
C ARG A 94 4.59 -3.69 5.98
N LEU A 95 4.96 -2.42 6.08
CA LEU A 95 6.30 -1.91 5.81
C LEU A 95 7.01 -1.57 7.12
N ILE A 96 8.34 -1.52 7.08
CA ILE A 96 9.18 -1.06 8.19
C ILE A 96 9.75 0.30 7.79
N ASP A 97 9.71 1.25 8.71
CA ASP A 97 10.42 2.51 8.57
C ASP A 97 11.22 2.79 9.84
N TYR A 98 12.38 3.40 9.67
CA TYR A 98 13.30 3.74 10.75
C TYR A 98 13.14 5.21 11.20
N ASP A 99 12.38 6.03 10.48
CA ASP A 99 12.15 7.44 10.79
C ASP A 99 10.67 7.73 11.10
N GLN A 100 10.36 7.99 12.38
CA GLN A 100 9.00 8.37 12.81
C GLN A 100 8.50 9.70 12.22
N GLY A 101 9.38 10.54 11.66
CA GLY A 101 9.05 11.84 11.10
C GLY A 101 8.74 11.83 9.59
N SER A 102 8.92 10.70 8.92
CA SER A 102 8.64 10.54 7.49
C SER A 102 7.59 9.46 7.27
N VAL A 103 7.06 9.35 6.05
CA VAL A 103 6.20 8.22 5.67
C VAL A 103 7.06 6.99 5.30
N GLY A 104 8.36 7.06 5.55
CA GLY A 104 9.35 6.08 5.12
C GLY A 104 9.77 6.30 3.69
N HIS A 105 11.06 6.07 3.45
CA HIS A 105 11.64 6.04 2.12
C HIS A 105 10.78 5.17 1.19
N ASP A 106 10.41 3.99 1.67
CA ASP A 106 9.69 2.98 0.91
C ASP A 106 8.25 3.38 0.56
N ALA A 107 7.51 4.00 1.49
CA ALA A 107 6.16 4.50 1.15
C ALA A 107 6.20 5.77 0.30
N GLY A 108 7.30 6.51 0.32
CA GLY A 108 7.58 7.58 -0.64
C GLY A 108 7.59 7.05 -2.07
N TRP A 109 8.32 5.96 -2.32
CA TRP A 109 8.37 5.32 -3.65
C TRP A 109 7.03 4.75 -4.09
N LEU A 110 6.25 4.16 -3.18
CA LEU A 110 4.91 3.65 -3.49
C LEU A 110 3.92 4.74 -3.93
N ARG A 111 4.15 5.99 -3.56
CA ARG A 111 3.29 7.13 -3.91
C ARG A 111 3.80 7.93 -5.11
N ASN A 112 4.96 7.58 -5.65
CA ASN A 112 5.49 8.24 -6.83
C ASN A 112 4.90 7.60 -8.08
N GLU A 113 4.04 8.34 -8.76
CA GLU A 113 3.54 7.93 -10.07
C GLU A 113 4.34 8.61 -11.17
N PHE A 114 5.06 7.81 -11.96
CA PHE A 114 5.88 8.33 -13.04
C PHE A 114 5.02 8.88 -14.19
N TRP A 115 5.48 9.88 -14.93
CA TRP A 115 4.71 10.36 -16.09
C TRP A 115 4.75 9.39 -17.27
N LEU A 116 5.91 8.76 -17.46
CA LEU A 116 6.20 7.70 -18.42
C LEU A 116 6.92 6.57 -17.68
N ALA A 117 6.91 5.36 -18.21
CA ALA A 117 7.56 4.20 -17.61
C ALA A 117 8.37 3.41 -18.64
N THR A 118 9.31 2.62 -18.18
CA THR A 118 10.05 1.65 -19.00
C THR A 118 9.75 0.24 -18.53
N GLU A 119 9.74 -0.73 -19.42
CA GLU A 119 9.64 -2.14 -19.00
C GLU A 119 10.89 -2.59 -18.25
N GLY A 120 10.68 -3.37 -17.19
CA GLY A 120 11.77 -3.88 -16.36
C GLY A 120 12.51 -2.81 -15.56
N LEU A 121 13.67 -3.18 -15.01
CA LEU A 121 14.48 -2.31 -14.13
C LEU A 121 15.53 -1.49 -14.88
N ALA A 122 15.67 -1.68 -16.19
CA ALA A 122 16.85 -1.24 -16.94
C ALA A 122 16.78 0.21 -17.46
N HIS A 123 15.64 0.91 -17.31
CA HIS A 123 15.43 2.25 -17.87
C HIS A 123 15.81 2.35 -19.36
N ASP A 124 15.53 1.28 -20.11
CA ASP A 124 15.80 1.18 -21.54
C ASP A 124 14.88 2.13 -22.32
N PRO A 125 15.41 3.14 -23.04
CA PRO A 125 14.59 4.10 -23.78
C PRO A 125 13.79 3.45 -24.90
N ASP A 126 14.27 2.33 -25.48
CA ASP A 126 13.55 1.60 -26.53
C ASP A 126 12.30 0.89 -25.98
N ARG A 127 12.17 0.80 -24.65
CA ARG A 127 11.02 0.22 -23.94
C ARG A 127 10.20 1.26 -23.17
N LEU A 128 10.43 2.54 -23.45
CA LEU A 128 9.64 3.63 -22.89
C LEU A 128 8.19 3.53 -23.39
N HIS A 129 7.26 3.63 -22.46
CA HIS A 129 5.83 3.59 -22.73
C HIS A 129 5.08 4.55 -21.78
N GLY A 130 3.83 4.84 -22.12
CA GLY A 130 2.98 5.74 -21.34
C GLY A 130 2.71 5.26 -19.91
N ASN A 131 2.74 6.19 -18.95
CA ASN A 131 2.20 5.99 -17.60
C ASN A 131 1.06 6.96 -17.31
N VAL A 132 1.25 8.06 -16.56
CA VAL A 132 0.21 9.10 -16.41
C VAL A 132 -0.09 9.76 -17.76
N MET A 133 0.97 10.04 -18.53
CA MET A 133 0.86 10.45 -19.93
C MET A 133 0.71 9.19 -20.80
N ALA A 134 -0.11 9.27 -21.83
CA ALA A 134 -0.28 8.18 -22.79
C ALA A 134 1.00 7.97 -23.61
N ASP A 135 1.67 9.06 -24.01
CA ASP A 135 2.89 9.03 -24.81
C ASP A 135 3.61 10.40 -24.80
N VAL A 136 4.81 10.47 -25.37
CA VAL A 136 5.54 11.72 -25.62
C VAL A 136 6.19 11.74 -27.01
N ASP A 137 5.97 12.82 -27.77
CA ASP A 137 6.78 13.11 -28.95
C ASP A 137 7.99 13.97 -28.55
N VAL A 138 9.19 13.49 -28.90
CA VAL A 138 10.43 14.28 -28.81
C VAL A 138 10.68 14.94 -30.16
N LEU A 139 10.64 16.27 -30.17
CA LEU A 139 10.70 17.10 -31.37
C LEU A 139 11.96 17.98 -31.35
N ASP A 140 12.35 18.46 -32.54
CA ASP A 140 13.45 19.42 -32.72
C ASP A 140 14.74 19.00 -31.99
N ASP A 141 15.18 17.75 -32.18
CA ASP A 141 16.39 17.20 -31.55
C ASP A 141 16.37 17.30 -30.01
N GLY A 142 15.21 17.10 -29.40
CA GLY A 142 15.03 17.17 -27.95
C GLY A 142 14.82 18.56 -27.39
N ALA A 143 14.69 19.59 -28.23
CA ALA A 143 14.38 20.95 -27.76
C ALA A 143 12.90 21.14 -27.40
N ARG A 144 12.00 20.27 -27.90
CA ARG A 144 10.57 20.34 -27.62
C ARG A 144 9.98 18.97 -27.33
N PHE A 145 9.07 18.92 -26.37
CA PHE A 145 8.35 17.73 -25.97
C PHE A 145 6.85 17.99 -26.06
N ARG A 146 6.11 17.09 -26.72
CA ARG A 146 4.65 17.09 -26.71
C ARG A 146 4.18 15.87 -25.96
N PHE A 147 3.53 16.09 -24.82
CA PHE A 147 2.93 15.02 -24.03
C PHE A 147 1.48 14.80 -24.46
N HIS A 148 1.11 13.53 -24.60
CA HIS A 148 -0.26 13.11 -24.92
C HIS A 148 -0.94 12.66 -23.63
N MET A 149 -2.07 13.30 -23.28
CA MET A 149 -2.87 12.89 -22.12
C MET A 149 -3.63 11.60 -22.43
N ARG A 150 -4.03 10.87 -21.39
CA ARG A 150 -4.93 9.72 -21.48
C ARG A 150 -6.39 10.12 -21.58
#